data_AF-H6QCT5-F1
#
_entry.id   AF-H6QCT5-F1
#
_cell.length_a   1.000
_cell.length_b   1.000
_cell.length_c   1.000
_cell.angle_alpha   90.00
_cell.angle_beta   90.00
_cell.angle_gamma   90.00
#
_symmetry.space_group_name_H-M   'P 1'
#
loop_
_entity.id
_entity.type
_entity.pdbx_description
1 polymer ?
#
loop_
_entity_poly.entity_id
_entity_poly.type
_entity_poly.pdbx_seq_one_letter_code
_entity_poly.pdbx_strand_id
1 'polypeptide(L)'
;MKLRGLAFEVYALAFVRPITIHYAARRLGRSKAGVWKAVHKLEQMGLLKRVRIGNGVYWVAHEIALNYRCRRPGVDAPASLCTPA
;
A
#
# COMPACT_ATOMS: atom_id res chain seq x y z
N MET A 1 -7.54 -13.69 12.32
CA MET A 1 -7.03 -14.14 10.99
C MET A 1 -5.52 -14.03 10.99
N LYS A 2 -4.77 -15.12 10.74
CA LYS A 2 -3.29 -15.08 10.75
C LYS A 2 -2.76 -14.83 9.33
N LEU A 3 -2.19 -13.65 9.07
CA LEU A 3 -1.41 -13.41 7.86
C LEU A 3 -0.15 -14.29 7.89
N ARG A 4 0.14 -14.99 6.78
CA ARG A 4 1.31 -15.87 6.67
C ARG A 4 1.94 -15.74 5.28
N GLY A 5 3.24 -16.02 5.22
CA GLY A 5 4.01 -15.99 3.98
C GLY A 5 4.03 -14.61 3.31
N LEU A 6 4.01 -14.60 1.98
CA LEU A 6 4.17 -13.38 1.18
C LEU A 6 3.19 -12.26 1.55
N ALA A 7 1.95 -12.59 1.93
CA ALA A 7 0.97 -11.59 2.32
C ALA A 7 1.37 -10.85 3.62
N PHE A 8 1.99 -11.55 4.58
CA PHE A 8 2.51 -10.91 5.78
C PHE A 8 3.70 -10.01 5.45
N GLU A 9 4.64 -10.49 4.63
CA GLU A 9 5.83 -9.72 4.22
C GLU A 9 5.44 -8.43 3.47
N VAL A 10 4.46 -8.52 2.56
CA VAL A 10 3.93 -7.37 1.82
C VAL A 10 3.23 -6.40 2.77
N TYR A 11 2.39 -6.90 3.68
CA TYR A 11 1.71 -6.05 4.65
C TYR A 11 2.70 -5.33 5.57
N ALA A 12 3.72 -6.03 6.10
CA ALA A 12 4.75 -5.43 6.93
C ALA A 12 5.53 -4.32 6.21
N LEU A 13 5.86 -4.51 4.93
CA LEU A 13 6.48 -3.45 4.12
C LEU A 13 5.55 -2.24 3.94
N ALA A 14 4.28 -2.49 3.65
CA ALA A 14 3.26 -1.45 3.46
C ALA A 14 2.88 -0.73 4.76
N PHE A 15 3.15 -1.34 5.91
CA PHE A 15 2.97 -0.75 7.25
C PHE A 15 4.06 0.28 7.57
N VAL A 16 5.28 0.07 7.06
CA VAL A 16 6.39 1.00 7.28
C VAL A 16 6.35 2.17 6.32
N ARG A 17 5.90 1.96 5.07
CA ARG A 17 5.87 2.99 4.02
C ARG A 17 4.92 2.65 2.87
N PRO A 18 4.51 3.62 2.04
CA PRO A 18 3.81 3.35 0.80
C PRO A 18 4.72 2.55 -0.14
N ILE A 19 4.18 1.49 -0.73
CA ILE A 19 4.92 0.59 -1.63
C ILE A 19 4.28 0.53 -3.01
N THR A 20 5.11 0.30 -4.02
CA THR A 20 4.64 -0.15 -5.34
C THR A 20 4.88 -1.66 -5.49
N ILE A 21 4.14 -2.31 -6.40
CA ILE A 21 4.38 -3.72 -6.73
C ILE A 21 5.83 -3.97 -7.15
N HIS A 22 6.40 -3.06 -7.95
CA HIS A 22 7.78 -3.14 -8.41
C HIS A 22 8.78 -3.09 -7.25
N TYR A 23 8.57 -2.15 -6.32
CA TYR A 23 9.43 -2.00 -5.15
C TYR A 23 9.34 -3.24 -4.25
N ALA A 24 8.14 -3.69 -3.92
CA ALA A 24 7.95 -4.85 -3.04
C ALA A 24 8.48 -6.15 -3.66
N ALA A 25 8.30 -6.37 -4.97
CA ALA A 25 8.87 -7.51 -5.69
C ALA A 25 10.41 -7.53 -5.60
N ARG A 26 11.05 -6.38 -5.82
CA ARG A 26 12.51 -6.25 -5.69
C ARG A 26 12.96 -6.47 -4.25
N ARG A 27 12.30 -5.85 -3.27
CA ARG A 27 12.71 -5.88 -1.85
C ARG A 27 12.54 -7.25 -1.22
N LEU A 28 11.50 -7.99 -1.60
CA LEU A 28 11.20 -9.32 -1.08
C LEU A 28 11.87 -10.45 -1.89
N GLY A 29 12.49 -10.15 -3.04
CA GLY A 29 13.02 -11.17 -3.93
C GLY A 29 11.93 -12.08 -4.52
N ARG A 30 10.77 -11.49 -4.86
CA ARG A 30 9.57 -12.23 -5.31
C ARG A 30 9.15 -11.77 -6.70
N SER A 31 8.37 -12.60 -7.38
CA SER A 31 7.79 -12.22 -8.68
C SER A 31 6.76 -11.09 -8.52
N LYS A 32 6.70 -10.19 -9.50
CA LYS A 32 5.70 -9.10 -9.53
C LYS A 32 4.27 -9.65 -9.46
N ALA A 33 4.00 -10.76 -10.15
CA ALA A 33 2.70 -11.42 -10.14
C ALA A 33 2.33 -11.96 -8.74
N GLY A 34 3.29 -12.58 -8.03
CA GLY A 34 3.07 -13.06 -6.66
C GLY A 34 2.78 -11.92 -5.69
N VAL A 35 3.54 -10.82 -5.79
CA VAL A 35 3.31 -9.62 -4.99
C VAL A 35 1.97 -8.97 -5.30
N TRP A 36 1.60 -8.86 -6.58
CA TRP A 36 0.30 -8.32 -6.98
C TRP A 36 -0.86 -9.15 -6.41
N LYS A 37 -0.78 -10.48 -6.46
CA LYS A 37 -1.78 -11.38 -5.86
C LYS A 37 -1.88 -11.19 -4.34
N ALA A 38 -0.74 -11.02 -3.66
CA ALA A 38 -0.71 -10.76 -2.23
C ALA A 38 -1.32 -9.38 -1.87
N VAL A 39 -0.95 -8.33 -2.60
CA VAL A 39 -1.51 -6.98 -2.44
C VAL A 39 -3.01 -7.00 -2.67
N HIS A 40 -3.48 -7.61 -3.76
CA HIS A 40 -4.90 -7.67 -4.09
C HIS A 40 -5.70 -8.41 -3.02
N LYS A 41 -5.17 -9.52 -2.47
CA LYS A 41 -5.78 -10.22 -1.35
C LYS A 41 -5.88 -9.34 -0.10
N LEU A 42 -4.81 -8.62 0.24
CA LEU A 42 -4.80 -7.73 1.40
C LEU A 42 -5.73 -6.53 1.23
N GLU A 43 -5.86 -6.01 0.01
CA GLU A 43 -6.80 -4.94 -0.37
C GLU A 43 -8.26 -5.42 -0.22
N GLN A 44 -8.59 -6.62 -0.71
CA GLN A 44 -9.91 -7.25 -0.51
C GLN A 44 -10.23 -7.48 0.97
N MET A 45 -9.22 -7.75 1.80
CA MET A 45 -9.35 -7.88 3.25
C MET A 45 -9.45 -6.53 3.99
N GLY A 46 -9.36 -5.40 3.28
CA GLY A 46 -9.35 -4.07 3.88
C GLY A 46 -8.07 -3.72 4.64
N LEU A 47 -7.00 -4.51 4.53
CA LEU A 47 -5.74 -4.31 5.23
C LEU A 47 -4.78 -3.39 4.50
N LEU A 48 -4.89 -3.29 3.17
CA LEU A 48 -4.18 -2.30 2.37
C LEU A 48 -5.16 -1.34 1.74
N LYS A 49 -4.75 -0.08 1.60
CA LYS A 49 -5.45 0.94 0.83
C LYS A 49 -4.58 1.38 -0.33
N ARG A 50 -5.18 1.43 -1.52
CA ARG A 50 -4.56 2.08 -2.67
C ARG A 50 -4.62 3.59 -2.48
N VAL A 51 -3.48 4.24 -2.64
CA VAL A 51 -3.33 5.70 -2.56
C VAL A 51 -2.59 6.22 -3.78
N ARG A 52 -2.93 7.42 -4.20
CA ARG A 52 -2.19 8.13 -5.25
C ARG A 52 -1.20 9.07 -4.56
N ILE A 53 0.08 9.01 -4.96
CA ILE A 53 1.16 9.90 -4.46
C ILE A 53 1.86 10.52 -5.67
N GLY A 54 1.84 11.85 -5.81
CA GLY A 54 2.04 12.54 -7.09
C GLY A 54 1.29 11.88 -8.28
N ASN A 55 2.05 11.45 -9.29
CA ASN A 55 1.55 10.73 -10.47
C ASN A 55 1.60 9.20 -10.34
N GLY A 56 2.02 8.66 -9.19
CA GLY A 56 2.18 7.23 -8.97
C GLY A 56 1.05 6.60 -8.14
N VAL A 57 0.88 5.28 -8.30
CA VAL A 57 -0.05 4.46 -7.52
C VAL A 57 0.72 3.61 -6.52
N TYR A 58 0.32 3.70 -5.26
CA TYR A 58 0.97 3.04 -4.14
C TYR A 58 -0.07 2.30 -3.28
N TRP A 59 0.43 1.35 -2.49
CA TRP A 59 -0.35 0.64 -1.47
C TRP A 59 0.29 0.88 -0.11
N VAL A 60 -0.56 1.10 0.88
CA VAL A 60 -0.16 1.37 2.26
C VAL A 60 -1.08 0.60 3.20
N ALA A 61 -0.59 0.21 4.37
CA ALA A 61 -1.43 -0.41 5.40
C ALA A 61 -2.59 0.52 5.76
N HIS A 62 -3.79 -0.04 5.89
CA HIS A 62 -5.02 0.72 6.12
C HIS A 62 -4.91 1.62 7.36
N GLU A 63 -4.33 1.09 8.44
CA GLU A 63 -4.10 1.82 9.69
C GLU A 63 -3.20 3.05 9.51
N ILE A 64 -2.20 2.95 8.62
CA ILE A 64 -1.27 4.04 8.31
C ILE A 64 -1.87 4.99 7.27
N ALA A 65 -2.74 4.48 6.39
CA ALA A 65 -3.47 5.29 5.41
C ALA A 65 -4.32 6.38 6.08
N LEU A 66 -4.74 6.18 7.32
CA LEU A 66 -5.44 7.17 8.14
C LEU A 66 -4.55 8.35 8.56
N ASN A 67 -3.22 8.13 8.63
CA ASN A 67 -2.23 9.16 8.97
C ASN A 67 -1.76 9.97 7.75
N TYR A 68 -2.07 9.51 6.54
CA TYR A 68 -1.88 10.34 5.35
C TYR A 68 -3.04 11.34 5.24
N ARG A 69 -2.89 12.53 5.83
CA ARG A 69 -3.80 13.66 5.63
C ARG A 69 -3.66 14.19 4.21
N CYS A 70 -4.39 13.61 3.27
CA CYS A 70 -4.71 14.31 2.04
C CYS A 70 -5.72 15.42 2.38
N ARG A 71 -5.48 16.66 1.94
CA ARG A 71 -6.27 17.87 2.30
C ARG A 71 -7.79 17.80 2.05
N ARG A 72 -8.33 16.73 1.46
CA ARG A 72 -9.77 16.47 1.35
C ARG A 72 -10.08 14.99 1.57
N PRO A 73 -10.88 14.63 2.60
CA PRO A 73 -11.42 13.29 2.70
C PRO A 73 -12.50 13.08 1.63
N GLY A 74 -12.40 12.00 0.85
CA GLY A 74 -13.49 11.53 -0.01
C GLY A 74 -13.48 11.97 -1.48
N VAL A 75 -12.44 12.66 -1.97
CA VAL A 75 -12.28 12.96 -3.41
C VAL A 75 -10.84 12.64 -3.80
N ASP A 76 -10.66 12.01 -4.97
CA ASP A 76 -9.37 11.78 -5.63
C ASP A 76 -8.55 13.06 -5.70
N ALA A 77 -7.81 13.36 -4.63
CA ALA A 77 -6.99 14.56 -4.54
C ALA A 77 -5.67 14.30 -5.28
N PRO A 78 -5.25 15.20 -6.19
CA PRO A 78 -3.95 15.11 -6.83
C PRO A 78 -2.88 15.16 -5.76
N ALA A 79 -1.89 14.29 -5.91
CA ALA A 79 -1.10 13.90 -4.77
C ALA A 79 0.13 14.77 -4.48
N SER A 80 0.06 16.00 -4.98
CA SER A 80 0.74 17.18 -4.43
C SER A 80 0.10 17.69 -3.12
N LEU A 81 -1.06 17.15 -2.72
CA LEU A 81 -1.82 17.58 -1.53
C LEU A 81 -1.74 16.61 -0.34
N CYS A 82 -0.88 15.58 -0.41
CA CYS A 82 -0.69 14.61 0.67
C CYS A 82 0.75 14.76 1.21
N THR A 83 0.90 15.41 2.35
CA THR A 83 2.14 15.43 3.14
C THR A 83 2.05 14.34 4.22
N PRO A 84 3.18 13.71 4.63
CA PRO A 84 3.21 12.95 5.87
C PRO A 84 2.72 13.87 7.00
N ALA A 85 1.81 13.36 7.85
CA ALA A 85 1.38 14.07 9.05
C ALA A 85 2.54 14.25 10.02
#